data_AF-A0A4Q9BGV8-F1
#
_entry.id   AF-A0A4Q9BGV8-F1
#
_cell.length_a   1.000
_cell.length_b   1.000
_cell.length_c   1.000
_cell.angle_alpha   90.00
_cell.angle_beta   90.00
_cell.angle_gamma   90.00
#
_symmetry.space_group_name_H-M   'P 1'
#
loop_
_entity.id
_entity.type
_entity.pdbx_description
1 polymer ?
#
loop_
_entity_poly.entity_id
_entity_poly.type
_entity_poly.pdbx_seq_one_letter_code
_entity_poly.pdbx_strand_id
1 'polypeptide(L)'
;MKSIRLKYCTDNGCTFRFVNRSNLHSVEVVEKKGAVFITLSLKTGESVSLLSGAETLDVFNQRWSRFEASEEIFFDLAEFEVIR
;
A
#
# COMPACT_ATOMS: atom_id res chain seq x y z
N MET A 1 -6.81 -14.05 6.78
CA MET A 1 -6.74 -12.66 7.29
C MET A 1 -6.07 -11.80 6.23
N LYS A 2 -6.77 -10.79 5.69
CA LYS A 2 -6.27 -9.96 4.60
C LYS A 2 -5.12 -9.07 5.06
N SER A 3 -4.06 -8.97 4.25
CA SER A 3 -2.87 -8.18 4.55
C SER A 3 -2.41 -7.41 3.31
N ILE A 4 -1.83 -6.24 3.51
CA ILE A 4 -1.17 -5.47 2.47
C ILE A 4 0.31 -5.87 2.49
N ARG A 5 0.81 -6.40 1.37
CA ARG A 5 2.21 -6.76 1.19
C ARG A 5 2.93 -5.60 0.52
N LEU A 6 3.84 -5.00 1.26
CA LEU A 6 4.64 -3.87 0.84
C LEU A 6 6.03 -4.37 0.44
N LYS A 7 6.44 -4.15 -0.80
CA LYS A 7 7.79 -4.50 -1.29
C LYS A 7 8.71 -3.29 -1.22
N TYR A 8 9.84 -3.43 -0.55
CA TYR A 8 10.89 -2.42 -0.44
C TYR A 8 12.16 -2.94 -1.11
N CYS A 9 12.69 -2.24 -2.11
CA CYS A 9 13.92 -2.62 -2.78
C CYS A 9 15.03 -1.61 -2.48
N THR A 10 16.20 -2.12 -2.14
CA THR A 10 17.44 -1.37 -1.92
C THR A 10 18.53 -1.92 -2.83
N ASP A 11 19.69 -1.26 -2.87
CA ASP A 11 20.89 -1.76 -3.55
C ASP A 11 21.31 -3.17 -3.07
N ASN A 12 20.91 -3.55 -1.85
CA ASN A 12 21.19 -4.85 -1.24
C ASN A 12 20.08 -5.90 -1.46
N GLY A 13 19.09 -5.60 -2.32
CA GLY A 13 17.97 -6.49 -2.64
C GLY A 13 16.63 -6.00 -2.08
N CYS A 14 15.59 -6.82 -2.28
CA CYS A 14 14.21 -6.48 -1.91
C CYS A 14 13.74 -7.24 -0.66
N THR A 15 13.11 -6.52 0.26
CA THR A 15 12.43 -7.06 1.44
C THR A 15 10.93 -6.82 1.35
N PHE A 16 10.17 -7.58 2.13
CA PHE A 16 8.72 -7.46 2.20
C PHE A 16 8.28 -7.12 3.62
N ARG A 17 7.35 -6.19 3.73
CA ARG A 17 6.63 -5.88 4.96
C ARG A 17 5.17 -6.22 4.79
N PHE A 18 4.57 -6.79 5.82
CA PHE A 18 3.16 -7.14 5.82
C PHE A 18 2.40 -6.26 6.81
N VAL A 19 1.39 -5.55 6.31
CA VAL A 19 0.47 -4.76 7.13
C VAL A 19 -0.85 -5.50 7.20
N ASN A 20 -1.19 -6.00 8.38
CA ASN A 20 -2.48 -6.63 8.60
C ASN A 20 -3.61 -5.59 8.43
N ARG A 21 -4.62 -5.92 7.63
CA ARG A 21 -5.78 -5.05 7.39
C ARG A 21 -6.51 -4.66 8.67
N SER A 22 -6.52 -5.52 9.69
CA SER A 22 -7.14 -5.20 10.99
C SER A 22 -6.38 -4.13 11.80
N ASN A 23 -5.10 -3.91 11.49
CA ASN A 23 -4.26 -2.91 12.15
C ASN A 23 -4.27 -1.56 11.42
N LEU A 24 -4.93 -1.49 10.26
CA LEU A 24 -5.08 -0.29 9.47
C LEU A 24 -6.18 0.58 10.08
N HIS A 25 -5.85 1.83 10.37
CA HIS A 25 -6.80 2.85 10.80
C HIS A 25 -7.48 3.50 9.58
N SER A 26 -6.68 3.93 8.61
CA SER A 26 -7.16 4.57 7.38
C SER A 26 -6.22 4.30 6.20
N VAL A 27 -6.77 4.48 4.99
CA VAL A 27 -6.03 4.50 3.73
C VAL A 27 -6.38 5.80 3.03
N GLU A 28 -5.38 6.63 2.78
CA GLU A 28 -5.50 7.83 1.96
C GLU A 28 -4.81 7.58 0.62
N VAL A 29 -5.44 8.03 -0.47
CA VAL A 29 -4.92 7.85 -1.83
C VAL A 29 -5.04 9.18 -2.55
N VAL A 30 -3.92 9.70 -3.06
CA VAL A 30 -3.87 10.99 -3.74
C VAL A 30 -3.08 10.86 -5.03
N GLU A 31 -3.64 11.31 -6.14
CA GLU A 31 -2.90 11.39 -7.40
C GLU A 31 -2.22 12.76 -7.54
N LYS A 32 -0.91 12.76 -7.80
CA LYS A 32 -0.14 13.97 -8.09
C LYS A 32 0.76 13.73 -9.29
N LYS A 33 0.66 14.60 -10.30
CA LYS A 33 1.50 14.57 -11.52
C LYS A 33 1.50 13.21 -12.23
N GLY A 34 0.35 12.52 -12.24
CA GLY A 34 0.19 11.21 -12.90
C GLY A 34 0.76 10.02 -12.12
N ALA A 35 1.07 10.21 -10.83
CA ALA A 35 1.46 9.13 -9.92
C ALA A 35 0.54 9.11 -8.70
N VAL A 36 0.21 7.90 -8.25
CA VAL A 36 -0.60 7.68 -7.04
C VAL A 36 0.29 7.58 -5.80
N PHE A 37 -0.06 8.37 -4.79
CA PHE A 37 0.54 8.35 -3.46
C PHE A 37 -0.47 7.71 -2.52
N ILE A 38 -0.06 6.66 -1.80
CA ILE A 38 -0.92 5.97 -0.85
C ILE A 38 -0.32 6.13 0.53
N THR A 39 -1.11 6.61 1.49
CA THR A 39 -0.72 6.67 2.90
C THR A 39 -1.58 5.70 3.70
N LEU A 40 -0.91 4.73 4.33
CA LEU A 40 -1.49 3.75 5.23
C LEU A 40 -1.22 4.18 6.68
N SER A 41 -2.25 4.60 7.41
CA SER A 41 -2.11 4.93 8.82
C SER A 41 -2.46 3.73 9.68
N LEU A 42 -1.55 3.31 10.57
CA LEU A 42 -1.72 2.17 11.45
C LEU A 42 -2.28 2.61 12.81
N LYS A 43 -2.99 1.70 13.49
CA LYS A 43 -3.50 1.91 14.86
C LYS A 43 -2.39 2.15 15.90
N THR A 44 -1.14 1.82 15.56
CA THR A 44 0.05 2.09 16.39
C THR A 44 0.52 3.54 16.31
N GLY A 45 -0.05 4.35 15.41
CA GLY A 45 0.39 5.71 15.12
C GLY A 45 1.42 5.82 13.99
N GLU A 46 1.97 4.69 13.53
CA GLU A 46 2.89 4.67 12.40
C GLU A 46 2.15 4.91 11.07
N SER A 47 2.78 5.65 10.15
CA SER A 47 2.26 5.82 8.78
C SER A 47 3.24 5.28 7.75
N VAL A 48 2.71 4.63 6.73
CA VAL A 48 3.49 4.13 5.60
C VAL A 48 3.02 4.82 4.33
N SER A 49 3.93 5.56 3.68
CA SER A 49 3.64 6.25 2.44
C SER A 49 4.27 5.49 1.27
N LEU A 50 3.49 5.27 0.22
CA LEU A 50 3.90 4.56 -0.98
C LEU A 50 3.98 5.52 -2.15
N LEU A 51 5.03 5.36 -2.94
CA LEU A 51 5.09 5.92 -4.28
C LEU A 51 4.60 4.82 -5.22
N SER A 52 3.30 4.79 -5.56
CA SER A 52 2.84 3.85 -6.58
C SER A 52 3.34 4.35 -7.93
N GLY A 53 4.44 3.77 -8.41
CA GLY A 53 5.02 4.09 -9.71
C GLY A 53 3.99 3.93 -10.82
N ALA A 54 3.82 4.98 -11.63
CA ALA A 54 3.03 5.03 -12.87
C ALA A 54 1.62 4.40 -12.85
N GLU A 55 0.97 4.31 -11.69
CA GLU A 55 -0.43 3.86 -11.58
C GLU A 55 -1.35 5.09 -11.40
N THR A 56 -2.51 5.09 -12.06
CA THR A 56 -3.55 6.11 -11.88
C THR A 56 -4.51 5.74 -10.75
N LEU A 57 -5.23 6.72 -10.21
CA LEU A 57 -6.17 6.50 -9.10
C LEU A 57 -7.25 5.46 -9.45
N ASP A 58 -7.73 5.47 -10.70
CA ASP A 58 -8.76 4.53 -11.16
C ASP A 58 -8.27 3.08 -11.15
N VAL A 59 -7.06 2.84 -11.63
CA VAL A 59 -6.46 1.49 -11.66
C VAL A 59 -6.24 0.99 -10.22
N PHE A 60 -5.76 1.86 -9.33
CA PHE A 60 -5.63 1.53 -7.92
C PHE A 60 -6.99 1.15 -7.31
N ASN A 61 -8.03 1.98 -7.51
CA ASN A 61 -9.36 1.75 -6.95
C ASN A 61 -9.98 0.45 -7.44
N GLN A 62 -9.81 0.11 -8.71
CA GLN A 62 -10.28 -1.17 -9.27
C GLN A 62 -9.58 -2.36 -8.59
N ARG A 63 -8.25 -2.30 -8.45
CA ARG A 63 -7.49 -3.36 -7.77
C ARG A 63 -7.86 -3.48 -6.30
N TRP A 64 -8.01 -2.35 -5.60
CA TRP A 64 -8.41 -2.31 -4.20
C TRP A 64 -9.81 -2.91 -3.99
N SER A 65 -10.78 -2.52 -4.83
CA SER A 65 -12.13 -3.08 -4.81
C SER A 65 -12.13 -4.60 -5.03
N ARG A 66 -11.36 -5.08 -6.03
CA ARG A 66 -11.19 -6.52 -6.28
C ARG A 66 -10.56 -7.24 -5.09
N PHE A 67 -9.55 -6.65 -4.47
CA PHE A 67 -8.93 -7.21 -3.28
C PHE A 67 -9.92 -7.32 -2.13
N GLU A 68 -10.72 -6.29 -1.85
CA GLU A 68 -11.73 -6.31 -0.79
C GLU A 68 -12.83 -7.36 -1.07
N ALA A 69 -13.21 -7.57 -2.33
CA ALA A 69 -14.26 -8.52 -2.72
C ALA A 69 -13.79 -9.99 -2.91
N SER A 70 -12.49 -10.24 -3.11
CA SER A 70 -11.97 -11.58 -3.42
C SER A 70 -11.55 -12.39 -2.20
N GLU A 71 -11.20 -13.67 -2.42
CA GLU A 71 -10.53 -14.52 -1.42
C GLU A 71 -9.01 -14.26 -1.32
N GLU A 72 -8.48 -13.30 -2.10
CA GLU A 72 -7.06 -12.95 -2.04
C GLU A 72 -6.66 -12.50 -0.63
N ILE A 73 -5.55 -13.07 -0.14
CA ILE A 73 -5.04 -12.80 1.20
C ILE A 73 -4.11 -11.58 1.19
N PHE A 74 -3.47 -11.29 0.06
CA PHE A 74 -2.46 -10.23 -0.06
C PHE A 74 -2.83 -9.18 -1.11
N PHE A 75 -2.67 -7.90 -0.74
CA PHE A 75 -2.68 -6.79 -1.68
C PHE A 75 -1.26 -6.27 -1.90
N ASP A 76 -0.77 -6.37 -3.13
CA ASP A 76 0.60 -6.02 -3.47
C ASP A 76 0.78 -4.54 -3.76
N LEU A 77 1.69 -3.91 -3.02
CA LEU A 77 2.13 -2.54 -3.22
C LEU A 77 3.66 -2.47 -3.27
N ALA A 78 4.20 -1.82 -4.29
CA ALA A 78 5.63 -1.63 -4.48
C ALA A 78 6.07 -0.26 -3.98
N GLU A 79 7.33 -0.16 -3.54
CA GLU A 79 8.05 1.09 -3.23
C GLU A 79 7.38 1.97 -2.16
N PHE A 80 7.75 1.75 -0.89
CA PHE A 80 7.29 2.58 0.23
C PHE A 80 8.42 3.23 1.02
N GLU A 81 8.11 4.38 1.58
CA GLU A 81 8.86 5.07 2.62
C GLU A 81 8.08 4.97 3.94
N VAL A 82 8.76 4.57 5.01
CA VAL A 82 8.18 4.56 6.36
C VAL A 82 8.44 5.90 7.00
N ILE A 83 7.38 6.62 7.38
CA ILE A 83 7.48 7.89 8.08
C ILE A 83 7.03 7.66 9.53
N ARG A 84 7.86 8.04 10.48
CA ARG A 84 7.60 7.91 11.93
C ARG A 84 7.33 9.26 12.56
#